data_AF-A0A7G1KLF7-F1
#
_entry.id   AF-A0A7G1KLF7-F1
#
_cell.length_a   1.000
_cell.length_b   1.000
_cell.length_c   1.000
_cell.angle_alpha   90.00
_cell.angle_beta   90.00
_cell.angle_gamma   90.00
#
_symmetry.space_group_name_H-M   'P 1'
#
loop_
_entity.id
_entity.type
_entity.pdbx_description
1 polymer ?
#
loop_
_entity_poly.entity_id
_entity_poly.type
_entity_poly.pdbx_seq_one_letter_code
_entity_poly.pdbx_strand_id
1 'polypeptide(L)'
;MTMVLPVATAATTAVDVSCRRLRLRADIHDPRAWRVRVDRLLAAGRGRWSGRTDFAACPALRRWGGIGYPPVPDGQVTLFSAVAAAAAGIRMPDAGAPAELSTAVMLLSGCPAVIDRFDPALALARPGALTLSVFALPADDLALARDLAETVLTASGTLAFRRETTVTVPAAARHAGARHPMPAAAW
;
A
#
# COMPACT_ATOMS: atom_id res chain seq x y z
N MET A 1 -36.74 -37.39 -22.18
CA MET A 1 -35.29 -37.57 -22.41
C MET A 1 -34.65 -36.20 -22.23
N THR A 2 -34.12 -35.91 -21.04
CA THR A 2 -33.64 -34.57 -20.68
C THR A 2 -32.12 -34.56 -20.82
N MET A 3 -31.59 -33.89 -21.85
CA MET A 3 -30.15 -33.66 -22.00
C MET A 3 -29.72 -32.60 -20.98
N VAL A 4 -29.00 -33.03 -19.95
CA VAL A 4 -28.25 -32.14 -19.07
C VAL A 4 -26.89 -31.90 -19.73
N LEU A 5 -26.70 -30.72 -20.32
CA LEU A 5 -25.38 -30.28 -20.77
C LEU A 5 -24.52 -29.92 -19.56
N PRO A 6 -23.27 -30.40 -19.48
CA PRO A 6 -22.35 -29.98 -18.44
C PRO A 6 -21.99 -28.51 -18.67
N VAL A 7 -22.34 -27.67 -17.69
CA VAL A 7 -21.79 -26.31 -17.59
C VAL A 7 -20.30 -26.46 -17.33
N ALA A 8 -19.49 -26.25 -18.36
CA ALA A 8 -18.05 -26.10 -18.21
C ALA A 8 -17.79 -24.81 -17.42
N THR A 9 -17.56 -24.96 -16.11
CA THR A 9 -16.92 -23.92 -15.30
C THR A 9 -15.52 -23.74 -15.86
N ALA A 10 -15.35 -22.74 -16.72
CA ALA A 10 -14.04 -22.30 -17.17
C ALA A 10 -13.24 -21.87 -15.94
N ALA A 11 -12.39 -22.77 -15.43
CA ALA A 11 -11.38 -22.45 -14.44
C ALA A 11 -10.47 -21.39 -15.07
N THR A 12 -10.72 -20.13 -14.71
CA THR A 12 -9.85 -19.04 -15.12
C THR A 12 -8.56 -19.27 -14.33
N THR A 13 -7.55 -19.83 -14.96
CA THR A 13 -6.22 -19.96 -14.37
C THR A 13 -5.76 -18.56 -14.00
N ALA A 14 -5.79 -18.24 -12.70
CA ALA A 14 -5.23 -17.01 -12.19
C ALA A 14 -3.75 -17.00 -12.59
N VAL A 15 -3.38 -16.13 -13.52
CA VAL A 15 -1.99 -16.00 -13.95
C VAL A 15 -1.26 -15.30 -12.82
N ASP A 16 -0.36 -15.99 -12.15
CA ASP A 16 0.45 -15.34 -11.14
C ASP A 16 1.34 -14.25 -11.76
N VAL A 17 1.49 -13.14 -11.05
CA VAL A 17 2.29 -11.98 -11.46
C VAL A 17 3.54 -11.91 -10.60
N SER A 18 4.71 -11.90 -11.24
CA SER A 18 5.99 -11.67 -10.57
C SER A 18 6.19 -10.17 -10.31
N CYS A 19 6.47 -9.80 -9.06
CA CYS A 19 6.81 -8.45 -8.66
C CYS A 19 8.05 -8.41 -7.75
N ARG A 20 8.68 -7.24 -7.64
CA ARG A 20 9.78 -7.00 -6.69
C ARG A 20 9.17 -6.58 -5.36
N ARG A 21 9.65 -7.18 -4.27
CA ARG A 21 9.38 -6.76 -2.89
C ARG A 21 10.65 -6.18 -2.28
N LEU A 22 10.60 -4.91 -1.92
CA LEU A 22 11.57 -4.26 -1.05
C LEU A 22 11.09 -4.36 0.39
N ARG A 23 11.93 -4.87 1.28
CA ARG A 23 11.68 -4.94 2.72
C ARG A 23 12.73 -4.12 3.45
N LEU A 24 12.25 -3.16 4.24
CA LEU A 24 13.05 -2.28 5.07
C LEU A 24 12.68 -2.52 6.53
N ARG A 25 13.69 -2.73 7.37
CA ARG A 25 13.51 -2.75 8.83
C ARG A 25 14.33 -1.64 9.44
N ALA A 26 13.70 -0.85 10.30
CA ALA A 26 14.37 0.21 11.04
C ALA A 26 13.95 0.20 12.50
N ASP A 27 14.87 0.65 13.36
CA ASP A 27 14.60 0.95 14.75
C ASP A 27 14.46 2.46 14.90
N ILE A 28 13.29 2.93 15.36
CA ILE A 28 12.99 4.35 15.49
C ILE A 28 13.44 4.82 16.88
N HIS A 29 14.39 5.75 16.90
CA HIS A 29 14.97 6.31 18.14
C HIS A 29 14.40 7.68 18.50
N ASP A 30 13.86 8.41 17.51
CA ASP A 30 13.18 9.69 17.71
C ASP A 30 11.75 9.66 17.18
N PRO A 31 10.77 9.24 18.00
CA PRO A 31 9.37 9.16 17.61
C PRO A 31 8.75 10.52 17.23
N ARG A 32 9.24 11.63 17.78
CA ARG A 32 8.72 12.97 17.47
C ARG A 32 9.16 13.41 16.10
N ALA A 33 10.46 13.32 15.81
CA ALA A 33 10.98 13.68 14.49
C ALA A 33 10.48 12.71 13.41
N TRP A 34 10.26 11.43 13.76
CA TRP A 34 9.54 10.47 12.93
C TRP A 34 8.15 10.98 12.53
N ARG A 35 7.28 11.29 13.50
CA ARG A 35 5.91 11.76 13.24
C ARG A 35 5.92 13.01 12.35
N VAL A 36 6.74 14.01 12.66
CA VAL A 36 6.85 15.24 11.86
C VAL A 36 7.22 14.96 10.40
N ARG A 37 8.13 14.01 10.14
CA ARG A 37 8.54 13.68 8.77
C ARG A 37 7.49 12.89 8.02
N VAL A 38 6.84 11.94 8.70
CA VAL A 38 5.70 11.20 8.13
C VAL A 38 4.58 12.17 7.78
N ASP A 39 4.23 13.10 8.67
CA ASP A 39 3.18 14.10 8.44
C ASP A 39 3.48 14.94 7.21
N ARG A 40 4.73 15.38 7.04
CA ARG A 40 5.17 16.15 5.87
C ARG A 40 5.03 15.36 4.57
N LEU A 41 5.48 14.11 4.55
CA LEU A 41 5.34 13.25 3.38
C LEU A 41 3.88 12.95 3.06
N LEU A 42 3.07 12.68 4.08
CA LEU A 42 1.66 12.41 3.91
C LEU A 42 0.92 13.64 3.38
N ALA A 43 1.23 14.84 3.90
CA ALA A 43 0.70 16.09 3.39
C ALA A 43 1.06 16.32 1.92
N ALA A 44 2.31 16.07 1.53
CA ALA A 44 2.76 16.15 0.13
C ALA A 44 2.02 15.13 -0.75
N GLY A 45 1.90 13.88 -0.30
CA GLY A 45 1.16 12.83 -0.99
C GLY A 45 -0.31 13.18 -1.17
N ARG A 46 -0.98 13.70 -0.13
CA ARG A 46 -2.37 14.15 -0.21
C ARG A 46 -2.53 15.32 -1.17
N GLY A 47 -1.63 16.31 -1.11
CA GLY A 47 -1.64 17.46 -2.01
C GLY A 47 -1.54 17.08 -3.49
N ARG A 48 -0.77 16.04 -3.83
CA ARG A 48 -0.65 15.51 -5.20
C ARG A 48 -1.98 15.03 -5.79
N TRP A 49 -2.85 14.46 -4.95
CA TRP A 49 -4.09 13.82 -5.39
C TRP A 49 -5.34 14.65 -5.16
N SER A 50 -5.28 15.63 -4.25
CA SER A 50 -6.42 16.46 -3.86
C SER A 50 -7.17 17.03 -5.06
N GLY A 51 -8.48 16.78 -5.14
CA GLY A 51 -9.35 17.30 -6.19
C GLY A 51 -9.23 16.60 -7.55
N ARG A 52 -8.36 15.59 -7.69
CA ARG A 52 -8.22 14.85 -8.95
C ARG A 52 -9.38 13.89 -9.17
N THR A 53 -10.12 14.06 -10.25
CA THR A 53 -11.21 13.15 -10.67
C THR A 53 -10.71 12.03 -11.60
N ASP A 54 -9.51 12.18 -12.16
CA ASP A 54 -8.92 11.29 -13.16
C ASP A 54 -8.02 10.19 -12.56
N PHE A 55 -7.99 10.03 -11.23
CA PHE A 55 -7.03 9.13 -10.58
C PHE A 55 -7.17 7.67 -11.05
N ALA A 56 -8.36 7.23 -11.43
CA ALA A 56 -8.59 5.88 -11.98
C ALA A 56 -7.82 5.63 -13.29
N ALA A 57 -7.45 6.69 -14.03
CA ALA A 57 -6.62 6.60 -15.23
C ALA A 57 -5.12 6.45 -14.92
N CYS A 58 -4.70 6.64 -13.66
CA CYS A 58 -3.31 6.52 -13.25
C CYS A 58 -2.76 5.12 -13.63
N PRO A 59 -1.64 5.06 -14.39
CA PRO A 59 -1.07 3.80 -14.83
C PRO A 59 -0.77 2.82 -13.68
N ALA A 60 -0.24 3.33 -12.55
CA ALA A 60 0.05 2.51 -11.38
C ALA A 60 -1.21 1.86 -10.81
N LEU A 61 -2.30 2.62 -10.64
CA LEU A 61 -3.56 2.10 -10.13
C LEU A 61 -4.18 1.05 -11.06
N ARG A 62 -4.12 1.27 -12.37
CA ARG A 62 -4.63 0.29 -13.35
C ARG A 62 -3.86 -1.02 -13.31
N ARG A 63 -2.53 -0.96 -13.17
CA ARG A 63 -1.69 -2.16 -13.06
C ARG A 63 -2.02 -2.95 -11.80
N TRP A 64 -2.07 -2.27 -10.65
CA TRP A 64 -2.32 -2.92 -9.37
C TRP A 64 -3.77 -3.34 -9.16
N GLY A 65 -4.74 -2.70 -9.83
CA GLY A 65 -6.16 -3.10 -9.76
C GLY A 65 -6.47 -4.48 -10.37
N GLY A 66 -5.57 -5.02 -11.20
CA GLY A 66 -5.69 -6.38 -11.77
C GLY A 66 -4.96 -7.46 -10.98
N ILE A 67 -4.35 -7.11 -9.84
CA ILE A 67 -3.47 -8.00 -9.07
C ILE A 67 -4.07 -8.21 -7.68
N GLY A 68 -4.05 -9.44 -7.19
CA GLY A 68 -4.38 -9.73 -5.81
C GLY A 68 -3.35 -9.04 -4.92
N TYR A 69 -3.81 -8.07 -4.13
CA TYR A 69 -2.92 -7.37 -3.22
C TYR A 69 -2.27 -8.38 -2.27
N PRO A 70 -0.99 -8.19 -1.91
CA PRO A 70 -0.43 -8.83 -0.72
C PRO A 70 -1.39 -8.60 0.44
N PRO A 71 -1.62 -9.59 1.33
CA PRO A 71 -2.55 -9.44 2.44
C PRO A 71 -2.23 -8.16 3.22
N VAL A 72 -3.18 -7.22 3.21
CA VAL A 72 -3.08 -5.95 3.90
C VAL A 72 -3.47 -6.20 5.34
N PRO A 73 -2.59 -5.96 6.33
CA PRO A 73 -2.95 -6.15 7.73
C PRO A 73 -4.13 -5.25 8.12
N ASP A 74 -4.93 -5.70 9.09
CA ASP A 74 -6.08 -4.94 9.58
C ASP A 74 -5.68 -3.51 9.98
N GLY A 75 -6.51 -2.54 9.60
CA GLY A 75 -6.26 -1.12 9.84
C GLY A 75 -5.33 -0.43 8.83
N GLN A 76 -4.75 -1.14 7.87
CA GLN A 76 -4.01 -0.54 6.76
C GLN A 76 -4.87 -0.41 5.49
N VAL A 77 -4.46 0.52 4.64
CA VAL A 77 -5.22 0.89 3.43
C VAL A 77 -4.54 0.31 2.20
N THR A 78 -5.33 -0.02 1.19
CA THR A 78 -4.79 -0.36 -0.12
C THR A 78 -4.30 0.90 -0.84
N LEU A 79 -3.46 0.74 -1.86
CA LEU A 79 -3.05 1.86 -2.73
C LEU A 79 -4.28 2.56 -3.35
N PHE A 80 -5.26 1.79 -3.82
CA PHE A 80 -6.47 2.35 -4.43
C PHE A 80 -7.28 3.17 -3.42
N SER A 81 -7.55 2.62 -2.23
CA SER A 81 -8.31 3.34 -1.20
C SER A 81 -7.55 4.55 -0.66
N ALA A 82 -6.22 4.50 -0.57
CA ALA A 82 -5.39 5.65 -0.22
C ALA A 82 -5.53 6.80 -1.23
N VAL A 83 -5.39 6.49 -2.52
CA VAL A 83 -5.51 7.50 -3.59
C VAL A 83 -6.94 8.04 -3.68
N ALA A 84 -7.96 7.17 -3.60
CA ALA A 84 -9.35 7.59 -3.64
C ALA A 84 -9.70 8.54 -2.47
N ALA A 85 -9.26 8.21 -1.25
CA ALA A 85 -9.46 9.08 -0.09
C ALA A 85 -8.73 10.43 -0.25
N ALA A 86 -7.47 10.41 -0.69
CA ALA A 86 -6.70 11.62 -0.93
C ALA A 86 -7.34 12.52 -2.02
N ALA A 87 -7.83 11.90 -3.11
CA ALA A 87 -8.52 12.59 -4.19
C ALA A 87 -9.82 13.24 -3.72
N ALA A 88 -10.59 12.55 -2.88
CA ALA A 88 -11.81 13.06 -2.27
C ALA A 88 -11.56 14.08 -1.14
N GLY A 89 -10.30 14.35 -0.76
CA GLY A 89 -9.97 15.21 0.38
C GLY A 89 -10.35 14.59 1.73
N ILE A 90 -10.64 13.29 1.78
CA ILE A 90 -11.05 12.58 2.98
C ILE A 90 -9.80 12.21 3.78
N ARG A 91 -9.79 12.58 5.06
CA ARG A 91 -8.79 12.06 6.00
C ARG A 91 -9.17 10.64 6.38
N MET A 92 -8.26 9.70 6.15
CA MET A 92 -8.38 8.36 6.72
C MET A 92 -8.29 8.44 8.26
N PRO A 93 -8.93 7.50 8.99
CA PRO A 93 -8.81 7.41 10.44
C PRO A 93 -7.33 7.44 10.87
N ASP A 94 -7.04 8.02 12.04
CA ASP A 94 -5.67 8.06 12.58
C ASP A 94 -5.21 6.61 12.85
N ALA A 95 -4.48 6.06 11.90
CA ALA A 95 -3.91 4.72 11.94
C ALA A 95 -2.49 4.72 12.55
N GLY A 96 -2.04 5.88 13.05
CA GLY A 96 -0.69 6.08 13.56
C GLY A 96 0.36 6.28 12.47
N ALA A 97 1.49 6.86 12.89
CA ALA A 97 2.61 7.21 12.01
C ALA A 97 3.15 6.06 11.12
N PRO A 98 3.17 4.78 11.55
CA PRO A 98 3.54 3.67 10.69
C PRO A 98 2.63 3.49 9.47
N ALA A 99 1.31 3.44 9.69
CA ALA A 99 0.35 3.27 8.61
C ALA A 99 0.34 4.52 7.70
N GLU A 100 0.52 5.69 8.28
CA GLU A 100 0.68 6.94 7.54
C GLU A 100 1.93 6.98 6.64
N LEU A 101 3.06 6.41 7.08
CA LEU A 101 4.24 6.26 6.23
C LEU A 101 3.90 5.40 5.00
N SER A 102 3.32 4.22 5.20
CA SER A 102 2.96 3.34 4.08
C SER A 102 2.02 4.05 3.11
N THR A 103 1.06 4.81 3.63
CA THR A 103 0.14 5.65 2.85
C THR A 103 0.88 6.72 2.06
N ALA A 104 1.81 7.44 2.68
CA ALA A 104 2.58 8.47 2.01
C ALA A 104 3.45 7.89 0.88
N VAL A 105 4.11 6.75 1.12
CA VAL A 105 4.88 6.01 0.10
C VAL A 105 3.97 5.61 -1.06
N MET A 106 2.78 5.07 -0.78
CA MET A 106 1.79 4.72 -1.81
C MET A 106 1.38 5.92 -2.65
N LEU A 107 1.02 7.04 -2.02
CA LEU A 107 0.55 8.26 -2.71
C LEU A 107 1.65 8.89 -3.59
N LEU A 108 2.91 8.85 -3.14
CA LEU A 108 4.02 9.51 -3.83
C LEU A 108 4.68 8.61 -4.88
N SER A 109 4.77 7.30 -4.66
CA SER A 109 5.42 6.38 -5.61
C SER A 109 4.46 5.60 -6.51
N GLY A 110 3.20 5.43 -6.11
CA GLY A 110 2.27 4.52 -6.78
C GLY A 110 2.56 3.04 -6.54
N CYS A 111 3.52 2.70 -5.68
CA CYS A 111 3.83 1.33 -5.27
C CYS A 111 3.03 0.95 -4.02
N PRO A 112 2.35 -0.21 -3.97
CA PRO A 112 1.75 -0.71 -2.74
C PRO A 112 2.78 -0.85 -1.63
N ALA A 113 2.40 -0.42 -0.43
CA ALA A 113 3.26 -0.43 0.74
C ALA A 113 2.46 -0.88 1.96
N VAL A 114 3.05 -1.75 2.78
CA VAL A 114 2.43 -2.27 4.00
C VAL A 114 3.44 -2.31 5.14
N ILE A 115 2.97 -2.05 6.35
CA ILE A 115 3.69 -2.27 7.59
C ILE A 115 3.44 -3.70 8.05
N ASP A 116 4.44 -4.58 7.95
CA ASP A 116 4.28 -6.01 8.31
C ASP A 116 4.11 -6.21 9.83
N ARG A 117 4.81 -5.40 10.62
CA ARG A 117 4.75 -5.38 12.09
C ARG A 117 5.08 -3.98 12.59
N PHE A 118 4.19 -3.46 13.42
CA PHE A 118 4.44 -2.37 14.33
C PHE A 118 3.79 -2.75 15.64
N ASP A 119 4.56 -2.76 16.73
CA ASP A 119 4.02 -3.00 18.07
C ASP A 119 4.03 -1.67 18.83
N PRO A 120 2.87 -0.99 18.95
CA PRO A 120 2.77 0.27 19.66
C PRO A 120 3.06 0.13 21.16
N ALA A 121 2.77 -1.03 21.77
CA ALA A 121 3.02 -1.28 23.19
C ALA A 121 4.53 -1.46 23.46
N LEU A 122 5.24 -2.10 22.54
CA LEU A 122 6.71 -2.18 22.55
C LEU A 122 7.38 -0.85 22.22
N ALA A 123 6.76 0.03 21.42
CA ALA A 123 7.30 1.36 21.08
C ALA A 123 7.39 2.31 22.30
N LEU A 124 6.63 2.04 23.36
CA LEU A 124 6.72 2.77 24.64
C LEU A 124 7.80 2.19 25.57
N ALA A 125 8.23 0.94 25.37
CA ALA A 125 9.16 0.22 26.23
C ALA A 125 10.56 -0.02 25.62
N ARG A 126 10.69 0.05 24.29
CA ARG A 126 11.92 -0.13 23.49
C ARG A 126 11.86 0.76 22.25
N PRO A 127 13.01 1.08 21.61
CA PRO A 127 13.02 1.69 20.29
C PRO A 127 12.09 0.92 19.34
N GLY A 128 11.10 1.62 18.78
CA GLY A 128 10.01 0.99 18.03
C GLY A 128 10.54 0.43 16.71
N ALA A 129 10.73 -0.89 16.65
CA ALA A 129 11.12 -1.55 15.41
C ALA A 129 9.93 -1.54 14.42
N LEU A 130 10.17 -1.04 13.21
CA LEU A 130 9.22 -1.01 12.11
C LEU A 130 9.71 -1.90 10.99
N THR A 131 8.82 -2.67 10.37
CA THR A 131 9.10 -3.33 9.09
C THR A 131 8.12 -2.86 8.02
N LEU A 132 8.65 -2.20 6.99
CA LEU A 132 7.93 -1.77 5.80
C LEU A 132 8.23 -2.73 4.64
N SER A 133 7.19 -3.17 3.95
CA SER A 133 7.28 -3.87 2.68
C SER A 133 6.67 -3.03 1.57
N VAL A 134 7.42 -2.80 0.50
CA VAL A 134 6.98 -2.11 -0.73
C VAL A 134 7.01 -3.11 -1.88
N PHE A 135 5.98 -3.09 -2.71
CA PHE A 135 5.85 -3.97 -3.87
C PHE A 135 5.86 -3.15 -5.15
N ALA A 136 6.60 -3.60 -6.15
CA ALA A 136 6.76 -2.90 -7.42
C ALA A 136 6.73 -3.90 -8.58
N LEU A 137 5.91 -3.60 -9.58
CA LEU A 137 5.96 -4.22 -10.89
C LEU A 137 7.15 -3.66 -11.69
N PRO A 138 7.56 -4.31 -12.80
CA PRO A 138 8.67 -3.83 -13.61
C PRO A 138 8.55 -2.38 -14.10
N ALA A 139 7.33 -1.88 -14.27
CA ALA A 139 7.04 -0.52 -14.72
C ALA A 139 6.79 0.49 -13.58
N ASP A 140 6.96 0.07 -12.32
CA ASP A 140 6.80 0.95 -11.16
C ASP A 140 8.13 1.55 -10.74
N ASP A 141 8.07 2.71 -10.09
CA ASP A 141 9.24 3.41 -9.60
C ASP A 141 9.63 2.95 -8.18
N LEU A 142 10.22 1.75 -8.10
CA LEU A 142 10.72 1.20 -6.84
C LEU A 142 11.84 2.06 -6.24
N ALA A 143 12.62 2.75 -7.09
CA ALA A 143 13.71 3.60 -6.63
C ALA A 143 13.16 4.79 -5.84
N LEU A 144 12.16 5.49 -6.36
CA LEU A 144 11.48 6.55 -5.63
C LEU A 144 10.86 6.05 -4.32
N ALA A 145 10.16 4.91 -4.35
CA ALA A 145 9.53 4.37 -3.16
C ALA A 145 10.56 4.02 -2.06
N ARG A 146 11.70 3.46 -2.46
CA ARG A 146 12.83 3.18 -1.58
C ARG A 146 13.40 4.46 -1.00
N ASP A 147 13.70 5.44 -1.83
CA ASP A 147 14.39 6.65 -1.41
C ASP A 147 13.52 7.47 -0.43
N LEU A 148 12.20 7.52 -0.68
CA LEU A 148 11.22 8.09 0.26
C LEU A 148 11.25 7.37 1.61
N ALA A 149 11.19 6.04 1.62
CA ALA A 149 11.16 5.26 2.84
C ALA A 149 12.50 5.33 3.60
N GLU A 150 13.62 5.06 2.92
CA GLU A 150 14.97 5.09 3.52
C GLU A 150 15.24 6.46 4.13
N THR A 151 14.97 7.57 3.43
CA THR A 151 15.21 8.93 3.94
C THR A 151 14.51 9.19 5.28
N VAL A 152 13.25 8.77 5.42
CA VAL A 152 12.49 9.02 6.65
C VAL A 152 12.99 8.13 7.79
N LEU A 153 13.26 6.87 7.48
CA LEU A 153 13.71 5.86 8.45
C LEU A 153 15.11 6.21 8.98
N THR A 154 16.06 6.56 8.12
CA THR A 154 17.43 6.92 8.52
C THR A 154 17.49 8.27 9.23
N ALA A 155 16.58 9.21 8.90
CA ALA A 155 16.55 10.50 9.57
C ALA A 155 15.94 10.44 10.99
N SER A 156 15.23 9.36 11.33
CA SER A 156 14.49 9.22 12.60
C SER A 156 14.93 8.00 13.43
N GLY A 157 15.93 7.27 12.94
CA GLY A 157 16.30 5.97 13.48
C GLY A 157 17.48 5.34 12.75
N THR A 158 17.64 4.03 12.92
CA THR A 158 18.67 3.24 12.25
C THR A 158 18.03 2.21 11.35
N LEU A 159 18.44 2.16 10.07
CA LEU A 159 18.03 1.11 9.16
C LEU A 159 18.80 -0.19 9.49
N ALA A 160 18.11 -1.15 10.11
CA ALA A 160 18.71 -2.42 10.53
C ALA A 160 18.98 -3.35 9.35
N PHE A 161 18.08 -3.42 8.37
CA PHE A 161 18.36 -4.10 7.10
C PHE A 161 17.50 -3.60 5.95
N ARG A 162 18.03 -3.88 4.76
CA ARG A 162 17.34 -3.78 3.48
C ARG A 162 17.43 -5.10 2.74
N ARG A 163 16.31 -5.60 2.25
CA ARG A 163 16.27 -6.80 1.42
C ARG A 163 15.34 -6.61 0.25
N GLU A 164 15.81 -6.96 -0.94
CA GLU A 164 14.98 -7.00 -2.12
C GLU A 164 14.84 -8.44 -2.61
N THR A 165 13.62 -8.84 -2.96
CA THR A 165 13.32 -10.20 -3.42
C THR A 165 12.24 -10.16 -4.48
N THR A 166 12.32 -11.03 -5.47
CA THR A 166 11.19 -11.31 -6.36
C THR A 166 10.16 -12.17 -5.63
N VAL A 167 8.89 -11.78 -5.69
CA VAL A 167 7.76 -12.54 -5.14
C VAL A 167 6.69 -12.70 -6.20
N THR A 168 5.94 -13.77 -6.08
CA THR A 168 4.82 -14.09 -6.97
C THR A 168 3.53 -13.75 -6.23
N VAL A 169 2.69 -12.92 -6.83
CA VAL A 169 1.37 -12.54 -6.30
C VAL A 169 0.28 -13.01 -7.25
N PRO A 170 -0.85 -13.51 -6.75
CA PRO A 170 -1.91 -13.98 -7.64
C PRO A 170 -2.45 -12.81 -8.46
N ALA A 171 -2.74 -13.00 -9.76
CA ALA A 171 -3.62 -12.05 -10.44
C ALA A 171 -4.97 -12.02 -9.71
N ALA A 172 -5.55 -10.83 -9.59
CA ALA A 172 -6.90 -10.76 -9.08
C ALA A 172 -7.78 -11.52 -10.08
N ALA A 173 -8.53 -12.51 -9.59
CA ALA A 173 -9.65 -13.03 -10.36
C ALA A 173 -10.51 -11.81 -10.69
N ARG A 174 -10.53 -11.39 -11.95
CA ARG A 174 -11.42 -10.33 -12.43
C ARG A 174 -12.80 -10.80 -12.03
N HIS A 175 -13.34 -10.26 -10.94
CA HIS A 175 -14.68 -10.61 -10.51
C HIS A 175 -15.59 -10.13 -11.63
N ALA A 176 -16.11 -11.07 -12.41
CA ALA A 176 -17.25 -10.82 -13.25
C ALA A 176 -18.38 -10.36 -12.32
N GLY A 177 -18.64 -9.04 -12.29
CA GLY A 177 -19.91 -8.52 -11.78
C GLY A 177 -20.02 -8.09 -10.31
N ALA A 178 -18.94 -7.96 -9.54
CA ALA A 178 -19.04 -7.33 -8.21
C ALA A 178 -18.92 -5.81 -8.33
N ARG A 179 -20.07 -5.12 -8.54
CA ARG A 179 -20.19 -3.70 -8.21
C ARG A 179 -19.78 -3.54 -6.75
N HIS A 180 -18.67 -2.86 -6.49
CA HIS A 180 -18.35 -2.42 -5.15
C HIS A 180 -19.48 -1.48 -4.70
N PRO A 181 -20.24 -1.78 -3.63
CA PRO A 181 -21.15 -0.80 -3.07
C PRO A 181 -20.28 0.34 -2.55
N MET A 182 -20.41 1.50 -3.20
CA MET A 182 -19.95 2.77 -2.67
C MET A 182 -20.60 2.92 -1.28
N PRO A 183 -19.84 3.08 -0.18
CA PRO A 183 -20.46 3.43 1.09
C PRO A 183 -21.14 4.78 0.89
N ALA A 184 -22.45 4.82 1.10
CA ALA A 184 -23.20 6.06 1.12
C ALA A 184 -22.57 6.98 2.17
N ALA A 185 -22.25 8.21 1.77
CA ALA A 185 -21.84 9.26 2.69
C ALA A 185 -22.96 9.46 3.72
N ALA A 186 -22.70 9.09 4.98
CA ALA A 186 -23.46 9.59 6.11
C ALA A 186 -22.83 10.93 6.52
N TRP A 187 -23.68 11.94 6.58
CA TRP A 187 -23.39 13.33 6.93
C TRP A 187 -23.04 13.48 8.40
#